data_AF-A0A2T4V8B4-F1
#
_entry.id   AF-A0A2T4V8B4-F1
#
_cell.length_a   1.000
_cell.length_b   1.000
_cell.length_c   1.000
_cell.angle_alpha   90.00
_cell.angle_beta   90.00
_cell.angle_gamma   90.00
#
_symmetry.space_group_name_H-M   'P 1'
#
loop_
_entity.id
_entity.type
_entity.pdbx_description
1 polymer ?
#
loop_
_entity_poly.entity_id
_entity_poly.type
_entity_poly.pdbx_seq_one_letter_code
_entity_poly.pdbx_strand_id
1 'polypeptide(L)'
;MSPFIPEALLVTARSDAPFSPVVALVLFAGMWVLSCTVMSWVTGHRALLVRYPPVDELVEKSFHFASGHMRWGVSFHNALYVGIGTAGVHLAPNGLFRSPFFRGIPCIPWSELHCVRPQEDGLFGWPGVSRFEVPALNLRISIRGEPGRAIEGKLALLSVAGR
;
A
#
# COMPACT_ATOMS: atom_id res chain seq x y z
N MET A 1 31.37 -20.91 65.27
CA MET A 1 30.53 -19.72 65.44
C MET A 1 30.71 -18.84 64.21
N SER A 2 29.72 -18.81 63.33
CA SER A 2 29.64 -17.89 62.19
C SER A 2 28.17 -17.50 62.06
N PRO A 3 27.79 -16.24 62.32
CA PRO A 3 26.43 -15.81 62.06
C PRO A 3 26.36 -15.10 60.70
N PHE A 4 25.37 -15.55 59.91
CA PHE A 4 24.52 -14.71 59.08
C PHE A 4 25.23 -13.80 58.06
N ILE A 5 25.50 -14.38 56.89
CA ILE A 5 25.48 -13.61 55.65
C ILE A 5 24.01 -13.20 55.44
N PRO A 6 23.69 -11.90 55.38
CA PRO A 6 22.31 -11.45 55.35
C PRO A 6 21.69 -11.74 53.97
N GLU A 7 20.58 -12.47 53.97
CA GLU A 7 19.63 -12.60 52.85
C GLU A 7 18.97 -11.27 52.44
N ALA A 8 19.51 -10.13 52.85
CA ALA A 8 18.98 -8.80 52.58
C ALA A 8 19.32 -8.27 51.18
N LEU A 9 20.15 -8.99 50.41
CA LEU A 9 20.56 -8.59 49.05
C LEU A 9 19.75 -9.26 47.93
N LEU A 10 18.63 -9.91 48.28
CA LEU A 10 17.66 -10.48 47.32
C LEU A 10 16.38 -9.63 47.24
N VAL A 11 16.43 -8.38 47.69
CA VAL A 11 15.36 -7.40 47.60
C VAL A 11 15.83 -6.26 46.70
N THR A 12 15.91 -6.50 45.39
CA THR A 12 15.75 -5.46 44.33
C THR A 12 15.93 -6.10 42.95
N ALA A 13 15.08 -7.06 42.60
CA ALA A 13 14.87 -7.44 41.20
C ALA A 13 13.49 -8.06 41.02
N ARG A 14 12.46 -7.46 41.64
CA ARG A 14 11.07 -7.88 41.44
C ARG A 14 10.33 -6.74 40.76
N SER A 15 10.58 -6.55 39.47
CA SER A 15 9.71 -5.74 38.62
C SER A 15 8.48 -6.57 38.23
N ASP A 16 7.71 -7.04 39.22
CA ASP A 16 6.47 -7.79 39.01
C ASP A 16 5.31 -6.79 38.87
N ALA A 17 5.36 -5.97 37.82
CA ALA A 17 4.11 -5.50 37.24
C ALA A 17 3.72 -6.57 36.21
N PRO A 18 2.76 -7.47 36.52
CA PRO A 18 2.26 -8.39 35.51
C PRO A 18 1.62 -7.52 34.43
N PHE A 19 2.29 -7.40 33.29
CA PHE A 19 1.77 -6.66 32.15
C PHE A 19 0.46 -7.35 31.77
N SER A 20 -0.68 -6.73 32.14
CA SER A 20 -1.99 -7.35 31.95
C SER A 20 -2.14 -7.69 30.47
N PRO A 21 -2.54 -8.93 30.12
CA PRO A 21 -2.69 -9.32 28.72
C PRO A 21 -3.67 -8.39 27.98
N VAL A 22 -4.64 -7.82 28.69
CA VAL A 22 -5.56 -6.81 28.16
C VAL A 22 -4.82 -5.52 27.77
N VAL A 23 -3.94 -5.02 28.64
CA VAL A 23 -3.13 -3.82 28.36
C VAL A 23 -2.19 -4.08 27.18
N ALA A 24 -1.58 -5.27 27.11
CA ALA A 24 -0.75 -5.67 25.98
C ALA A 24 -1.54 -5.67 24.66
N LEU A 25 -2.75 -6.25 24.65
CA LEU A 25 -3.63 -6.28 23.48
C LEU A 25 -4.07 -4.87 23.05
N VAL A 26 -4.42 -4.00 24.00
CA VAL A 26 -4.80 -2.60 23.69
C VAL A 26 -3.63 -1.83 23.10
N LEU A 27 -2.43 -1.95 23.67
CA LEU A 27 -1.23 -1.29 23.14
C LEU A 27 -0.86 -1.83 21.76
N PHE A 28 -0.94 -3.15 21.57
CA PHE A 28 -0.70 -3.77 20.27
C PHE A 28 -1.70 -3.26 19.22
N ALA A 29 -3.00 -3.26 19.52
CA ALA A 29 -4.02 -2.75 18.63
C ALA A 29 -3.84 -1.25 18.33
N GLY A 30 -3.53 -0.44 19.35
CA GLY A 30 -3.26 0.99 19.18
C GLY A 30 -2.04 1.25 18.28
N MET A 31 -0.94 0.55 18.52
CA MET A 31 0.27 0.64 17.69
C MET A 31 0.01 0.15 16.27
N TRP A 32 -0.77 -0.93 16.10
CA TRP A 32 -1.16 -1.45 14.80
C TRP A 32 -1.97 -0.42 14.00
N VAL A 33 -3.00 0.17 14.60
CA VAL A 33 -3.83 1.22 13.97
C VAL A 33 -3.00 2.45 13.63
N LEU A 34 -2.10 2.86 14.53
CA LEU A 34 -1.18 3.97 14.29
C LEU A 34 -0.28 3.70 13.09
N SER A 35 0.36 2.52 13.03
CA SER A 35 1.20 2.10 11.90
C SER A 35 0.42 2.07 10.59
N CYS A 36 -0.79 1.51 10.59
CA CYS A 36 -1.66 1.51 9.41
C CYS A 36 -2.01 2.94 8.95
N THR A 37 -2.28 3.84 9.90
CA THR A 37 -2.61 5.24 9.62
C THR A 37 -1.44 5.99 9.02
N VAL A 38 -0.24 5.84 9.61
CA VAL A 38 0.99 6.45 9.10
C VAL A 38 1.32 5.89 7.71
N MET A 39 1.24 4.58 7.51
CA MET A 39 1.45 3.96 6.20
C MET A 39 0.44 4.48 5.17
N SER A 40 -0.85 4.58 5.50
CA SER A 40 -1.89 5.11 4.60
C SER A 40 -1.61 6.56 4.18
N TRP A 41 -1.06 7.36 5.10
CA TRP A 41 -0.70 8.75 4.84
C TRP A 41 0.55 8.86 3.97
N VAL A 42 1.63 8.19 4.34
CA VAL A 42 2.93 8.23 3.63
C VAL A 42 2.81 7.67 2.21
N THR A 43 2.06 6.59 2.02
CA THR A 43 1.85 5.97 0.70
C THR A 43 0.95 6.80 -0.22
N GLY A 44 0.25 7.81 0.32
CA GLY A 44 -0.74 8.60 -0.42
C GLY A 44 -2.08 7.88 -0.59
N HIS A 45 -2.28 6.71 0.01
CA HIS A 45 -3.52 5.95 -0.10
C HIS A 45 -4.74 6.72 0.44
N ARG A 46 -4.58 7.47 1.55
CA ARG A 46 -5.65 8.34 2.06
C ARG A 46 -6.03 9.45 1.07
N ALA A 47 -5.05 10.04 0.38
CA ALA A 47 -5.32 11.07 -0.63
C ALA A 47 -6.06 10.48 -1.84
N LEU A 48 -5.69 9.26 -2.25
CA LEU A 48 -6.42 8.50 -3.25
C LEU A 48 -7.87 8.26 -2.84
N LEU A 49 -8.13 7.75 -1.64
CA LEU A 49 -9.50 7.47 -1.17
C LEU A 49 -10.37 8.72 -1.01
N VAL A 50 -9.79 9.87 -0.69
CA VAL A 50 -10.54 11.13 -0.57
C VAL A 50 -10.96 11.66 -1.94
N ARG A 51 -10.10 11.49 -2.95
CA ARG A 51 -10.35 11.99 -4.31
C ARG A 51 -11.14 11.02 -5.16
N TYR A 52 -10.83 9.74 -5.02
CA TYR A 52 -11.36 8.64 -5.81
C TYR A 52 -12.00 7.61 -4.87
N PRO A 53 -13.31 7.73 -4.62
CA PRO A 53 -14.02 6.76 -3.80
C PRO A 53 -13.98 5.37 -4.44
N PRO A 54 -14.15 4.30 -3.65
CA PRO A 54 -14.28 2.96 -4.19
C PRO A 54 -15.48 2.89 -5.13
N VAL A 55 -15.28 2.28 -6.30
CA VAL A 55 -16.35 2.02 -7.27
C VAL A 55 -16.61 0.53 -7.27
N ASP A 56 -17.86 0.15 -7.06
CA ASP A 56 -18.31 -1.24 -7.09
C ASP A 56 -18.56 -1.63 -8.55
N GLU A 57 -17.49 -1.95 -9.27
CA GLU A 57 -17.52 -2.38 -10.67
C GLU A 57 -16.87 -3.75 -10.85
N LEU A 58 -17.26 -4.42 -11.93
CA LEU A 58 -16.66 -5.69 -12.30
C LEU A 58 -15.23 -5.46 -12.81
N VAL A 59 -14.25 -5.95 -12.05
CA VAL A 59 -12.84 -5.85 -12.42
C VAL A 59 -12.58 -6.83 -13.56
N GLU A 60 -12.23 -6.32 -14.75
CA GLU A 60 -11.91 -7.13 -15.93
C GLU A 60 -10.68 -8.01 -15.69
N LYS A 61 -9.66 -7.42 -15.06
CA LYS A 61 -8.41 -8.13 -14.75
C LYS A 61 -7.82 -7.65 -13.44
N SER A 62 -7.55 -8.57 -12.52
CA SER A 62 -6.94 -8.27 -11.23
C SER A 62 -5.62 -8.99 -11.05
N PHE A 63 -4.62 -8.27 -10.59
CA PHE A 63 -3.31 -8.78 -10.25
C PHE A 63 -3.09 -8.65 -8.74
N HIS A 64 -2.94 -9.80 -8.09
CA HIS A 64 -2.51 -9.88 -6.71
C HIS A 64 -0.99 -9.92 -6.67
N PHE A 65 -0.39 -9.33 -5.63
CA PHE A 65 1.05 -9.35 -5.42
C PHE A 65 1.87 -8.67 -6.52
N ALA A 66 1.34 -7.61 -7.11
CA ALA A 66 2.10 -6.76 -8.00
C ALA A 66 3.21 -6.03 -7.23
N SER A 67 4.29 -5.71 -7.95
CA SER A 67 5.39 -4.91 -7.44
C SER A 67 5.35 -3.52 -8.06
N GLY A 68 5.60 -2.50 -7.24
CA GLY A 68 5.55 -1.13 -7.71
C GLY A 68 6.07 -0.10 -6.72
N HIS A 69 6.18 1.14 -7.16
CA HIS A 69 6.52 2.28 -6.30
C HIS A 69 5.35 3.26 -6.34
N MET A 70 5.01 3.86 -5.19
CA MET A 70 4.06 4.97 -5.12
C MET A 70 4.76 6.24 -4.60
N ARG A 71 3.95 7.23 -4.17
CA ARG A 71 4.37 8.52 -3.65
C ARG A 71 5.60 8.41 -2.75
N TRP A 72 6.56 9.29 -3.00
CA TRP A 72 7.79 9.44 -2.22
C TRP A 72 8.71 8.20 -2.23
N GLY A 73 8.59 7.36 -3.26
CA GLY A 73 9.50 6.22 -3.45
C GLY A 73 9.18 5.01 -2.57
N VAL A 74 8.00 4.96 -1.94
CA VAL A 74 7.59 3.77 -1.20
C VAL A 74 7.47 2.59 -2.15
N SER A 75 8.36 1.61 -1.98
CA SER A 75 8.39 0.39 -2.77
C SER A 75 7.48 -0.67 -2.14
N PHE A 76 6.56 -1.19 -2.95
CA PHE A 76 5.75 -2.35 -2.66
C PHE A 76 6.35 -3.55 -3.37
N HIS A 77 7.05 -4.40 -2.63
CA HIS A 77 7.62 -5.64 -3.13
C HIS A 77 6.57 -6.75 -3.01
N ASN A 78 5.86 -7.03 -4.11
CA ASN A 78 4.76 -7.99 -4.16
C ASN A 78 3.63 -7.68 -3.17
N ALA A 79 3.50 -6.42 -2.77
CA ALA A 79 2.54 -5.96 -1.77
C ALA A 79 1.52 -5.00 -2.37
N LEU A 80 1.36 -4.97 -3.70
CA LEU A 80 0.41 -4.13 -4.40
C LEU A 80 -0.69 -4.98 -5.03
N TYR A 81 -1.92 -4.53 -4.89
CA TYR A 81 -3.06 -4.98 -5.68
C TYR A 81 -3.29 -3.98 -6.81
N VAL A 82 -3.44 -4.52 -8.01
CA VAL A 82 -3.75 -3.74 -9.22
C VAL A 82 -4.96 -4.38 -9.88
N GLY A 83 -6.07 -3.66 -9.93
CA GLY A 83 -7.27 -4.05 -10.67
C GLY A 83 -7.48 -3.14 -11.87
N ILE A 84 -7.87 -3.71 -12.99
CA ILE A 84 -8.23 -3.00 -14.22
C ILE A 84 -9.73 -3.14 -14.36
N GLY A 85 -10.45 -2.03 -14.19
CA GLY A 85 -11.88 -1.95 -14.38
C GLY A 85 -12.25 -1.09 -15.58
N THR A 86 -13.56 -0.99 -15.82
CA THR A 86 -14.09 -0.17 -16.93
C THR A 86 -13.96 1.32 -16.64
N ALA A 87 -14.20 1.73 -15.39
CA ALA A 87 -14.11 3.12 -14.97
C ALA A 87 -12.67 3.57 -14.74
N GLY A 88 -11.79 2.66 -14.29
CA GLY A 88 -10.43 3.04 -13.94
C GLY A 88 -9.51 1.92 -13.49
N VAL A 89 -8.38 2.35 -12.93
CA VAL A 89 -7.40 1.46 -12.28
C VAL A 89 -7.62 1.47 -10.78
N HIS A 90 -7.84 0.28 -10.23
CA HIS A 90 -7.97 0.03 -8.80
C HIS A 90 -6.59 -0.23 -8.21
N LEU A 91 -6.17 0.57 -7.23
CA LEU A 91 -4.84 0.44 -6.61
C LEU A 91 -4.92 0.43 -5.09
N ALA A 92 -4.42 -0.63 -4.47
CA ALA A 92 -4.30 -0.70 -3.02
C ALA A 92 -3.06 -1.50 -2.58
N PRO A 93 -2.44 -1.19 -1.43
CA PRO A 93 -1.50 -2.10 -0.82
C PRO A 93 -2.24 -3.37 -0.36
N ASN A 94 -1.76 -4.53 -0.80
CA ASN A 94 -2.36 -5.84 -0.59
C ASN A 94 -2.40 -6.20 0.91
N GLY A 95 -3.43 -6.93 1.34
CA GLY A 95 -3.60 -7.45 2.70
C GLY A 95 -3.99 -6.46 3.80
N LEU A 96 -3.38 -5.26 3.86
CA LEU A 96 -3.61 -4.30 4.96
C LEU A 96 -4.82 -3.38 4.72
N PHE A 97 -4.98 -2.85 3.50
CA PHE A 97 -6.04 -1.89 3.18
C PHE A 97 -7.23 -2.50 2.42
N ARG A 98 -7.20 -3.82 2.19
CA ARG A 98 -8.30 -4.58 1.59
C ARG A 98 -9.19 -5.29 2.63
N SER A 99 -8.96 -5.02 3.91
CA SER A 99 -9.85 -5.55 4.94
C SER A 99 -11.27 -5.01 4.70
N PRO A 100 -12.33 -5.83 4.84
CA PRO A 100 -13.72 -5.41 4.62
C PRO A 100 -14.15 -4.24 5.51
N PHE A 101 -13.36 -3.90 6.53
CA PHE A 101 -13.58 -2.80 7.45
C PHE A 101 -13.03 -1.44 6.95
N PHE A 102 -12.15 -1.41 5.94
CA PHE A 102 -11.63 -0.17 5.36
C PHE A 102 -12.35 0.16 4.06
N ARG A 103 -12.43 1.46 3.71
CA ARG A 103 -13.23 2.13 2.66
C ARG A 103 -13.06 1.63 1.20
N GLY A 104 -12.92 0.33 0.96
CA GLY A 104 -12.75 -0.26 -0.36
C GLY A 104 -11.42 0.10 -1.03
N ILE A 105 -11.30 -0.25 -2.31
CA ILE A 105 -10.11 -0.01 -3.13
C ILE A 105 -10.37 1.27 -3.95
N PRO A 106 -9.50 2.30 -3.88
CA PRO A 106 -9.69 3.50 -4.67
C PRO A 106 -9.54 3.19 -6.16
N CYS A 107 -10.43 3.78 -6.97
CA CYS A 107 -10.46 3.61 -8.42
C CYS A 107 -10.04 4.91 -9.11
N ILE A 108 -8.82 4.95 -9.67
CA ILE A 108 -8.32 6.10 -10.40
C ILE A 108 -8.90 6.07 -11.81
N PRO A 109 -9.69 7.08 -12.23
CA PRO A 109 -10.31 7.08 -13.54
C PRO A 109 -9.25 7.15 -14.64
N TRP A 110 -9.51 6.47 -15.76
CA TRP A 110 -8.58 6.44 -16.91
C TRP A 110 -8.24 7.83 -17.45
N SER A 111 -9.18 8.77 -17.37
CA SER A 111 -9.01 10.16 -17.81
C SER A 111 -7.99 10.96 -16.99
N GLU A 112 -7.70 10.55 -15.76
CA GLU A 112 -6.74 11.23 -14.87
C GLU A 112 -5.40 10.48 -14.76
N LEU A 113 -5.28 9.34 -15.45
CA LEU A 113 -4.08 8.50 -15.44
C LEU A 113 -3.26 8.70 -16.72
N HIS A 114 -2.03 9.18 -16.57
CA HIS A 114 -1.12 9.40 -17.69
C HIS A 114 0.04 8.42 -17.66
N CYS A 115 0.30 7.74 -18.78
CA CYS A 115 1.52 6.95 -18.95
C CYS A 115 2.69 7.88 -19.31
N VAL A 116 3.63 8.05 -18.39
CA VAL A 116 4.82 8.90 -18.57
C VAL A 116 5.94 8.13 -19.25
N ARG A 117 6.06 6.82 -18.95
CA ARG A 117 7.06 5.96 -19.57
C ARG A 117 6.50 4.55 -19.75
N PRO A 118 6.36 4.06 -20.99
CA PRO A 118 5.96 2.69 -21.24
C PRO A 118 7.12 1.72 -20.97
N GLN A 119 6.78 0.47 -20.70
CA GLN A 119 7.72 -0.60 -20.40
C GLN A 119 8.64 -0.94 -21.58
N GLU A 120 8.21 -0.70 -22.82
CA GLU A 120 8.95 -1.05 -24.05
C GLU A 120 10.19 -0.14 -24.29
N ASP A 121 10.26 1.06 -23.70
CA ASP A 121 11.39 2.01 -23.82
C ASP A 121 12.61 1.63 -22.95
N GLY A 122 12.78 0.35 -22.66
CA GLY A 122 13.72 -0.19 -21.68
C GLY A 122 15.13 -0.45 -22.20
N LEU A 123 15.74 0.42 -23.03
CA LEU A 123 17.10 0.20 -23.52
C LEU A 123 18.21 0.59 -22.51
N PHE A 124 17.90 1.42 -21.50
CA PHE A 124 18.88 1.90 -20.51
C PHE A 124 18.26 2.08 -19.10
N GLY A 125 18.22 1.00 -18.31
CA GLY A 125 18.35 1.12 -16.85
C GLY A 125 17.25 0.53 -15.95
N TRP A 126 16.03 0.24 -16.43
CA TRP A 126 14.99 -0.43 -15.63
C TRP A 126 14.07 -1.29 -16.52
N PRO A 127 14.50 -2.49 -16.96
CA PRO A 127 13.65 -3.35 -17.77
C PRO A 127 12.42 -3.80 -16.97
N GLY A 128 11.24 -3.65 -17.55
CA GLY A 128 10.03 -4.23 -16.97
C GLY A 128 9.20 -3.32 -16.06
N VAL A 129 9.35 -1.99 -16.14
CA VAL A 129 8.60 -1.05 -15.27
C VAL A 129 7.87 0.02 -16.09
N SER A 130 6.55 0.04 -15.96
CA SER A 130 5.66 1.09 -16.48
C SER A 130 5.57 2.24 -15.47
N ARG A 131 5.69 3.49 -15.91
CA ARG A 131 5.51 4.68 -15.05
C ARG A 131 4.26 5.44 -15.43
N PHE A 132 3.42 5.66 -14.43
CA PHE A 132 2.18 6.41 -14.52
C PHE A 132 2.21 7.62 -13.57
N GLU A 133 1.50 8.65 -13.97
CA GLU A 133 1.31 9.87 -13.18
C GLU A 133 -0.17 10.21 -13.10
N VAL A 134 -0.59 10.62 -11.91
CA VAL A 134 -1.92 11.18 -11.65
C VAL A 134 -1.72 12.64 -11.24
N PRO A 135 -1.80 13.58 -12.21
CA PRO A 135 -1.46 14.98 -12.00
C PRO A 135 -2.25 15.62 -10.87
N ALA A 136 -3.54 15.29 -10.76
CA ALA A 136 -4.44 15.83 -9.73
C ALA A 136 -3.95 15.58 -8.29
N LEU A 137 -3.15 14.54 -8.06
CA LEU A 137 -2.60 14.20 -6.75
C LEU A 137 -1.07 14.35 -6.67
N ASN A 138 -0.43 14.82 -7.74
CA ASN A 138 1.04 14.76 -7.91
C ASN A 138 1.59 13.38 -7.51
N LEU A 139 0.87 12.34 -7.94
CA LEU A 139 1.13 10.97 -7.55
C LEU A 139 1.81 10.26 -8.72
N ARG A 140 3.02 9.78 -8.48
CA ARG A 140 3.78 8.96 -9.43
C ARG A 140 3.74 7.52 -9.00
N ILE A 141 3.32 6.66 -9.92
CA ILE A 141 3.14 5.24 -9.69
C ILE A 141 4.03 4.50 -10.69
N SER A 142 4.85 3.59 -10.22
CA SER A 142 5.62 2.69 -11.08
C SER A 142 5.13 1.28 -10.87
N ILE A 143 4.75 0.55 -11.90
CA ILE A 143 4.23 -0.82 -11.79
C ILE A 143 5.11 -1.74 -12.64
N ARG A 144 5.50 -2.89 -12.09
CA ARG A 144 6.40 -3.81 -12.76
C ARG A 144 5.65 -4.95 -13.46
N GLY A 145 6.12 -5.34 -14.64
CA GLY A 145 5.73 -6.56 -15.34
C GLY A 145 4.36 -6.50 -16.02
N GLU A 146 3.67 -7.65 -16.05
CA GLU A 146 2.35 -7.80 -16.67
C GLU A 146 1.28 -6.77 -16.22
N PRO A 147 1.12 -6.44 -14.92
CA PRO A 147 0.13 -5.45 -14.53
C PRO A 147 0.39 -4.06 -15.11
N GLY A 148 1.66 -3.67 -15.28
CA GLY A 148 2.02 -2.41 -15.93
C GLY A 148 1.62 -2.39 -17.40
N ARG A 149 2.01 -3.42 -18.16
CA ARG A 149 1.63 -3.57 -19.58
C ARG A 149 0.13 -3.63 -19.81
N ALA A 150 -0.62 -4.24 -18.90
CA ALA A 150 -2.07 -4.33 -19.02
C ALA A 150 -2.74 -2.95 -18.87
N ILE A 151 -2.23 -2.10 -17.97
CA ILE A 151 -2.67 -0.70 -17.83
C ILE A 151 -2.29 0.11 -19.06
N GLU A 152 -1.05 -0.03 -19.56
CA GLU A 152 -0.58 0.63 -20.79
C GLU A 152 -1.48 0.28 -21.98
N GLY A 153 -1.73 -1.01 -22.19
CA GLY A 153 -2.57 -1.49 -23.29
C GLY A 153 -3.99 -0.92 -23.21
N LYS A 154 -4.60 -0.87 -22.02
CA LYS A 154 -5.93 -0.29 -21.84
C LYS A 154 -5.93 1.22 -22.11
N LEU A 155 -4.94 1.96 -21.62
CA LEU A 155 -4.79 3.39 -21.89
C LEU A 155 -4.62 3.68 -23.38
N ALA A 156 -3.80 2.88 -24.07
CA ALA A 156 -3.60 2.99 -25.51
C ALA A 156 -4.92 2.78 -26.28
N LEU A 157 -5.69 1.74 -25.94
CA LEU A 157 -7.00 1.47 -26.55
C LEU A 157 -7.98 2.64 -26.34
N LEU A 158 -8.05 3.19 -25.12
CA LEU A 158 -8.94 4.31 -24.81
C LEU A 158 -8.52 5.59 -25.55
N SER A 159 -7.22 5.83 -25.72
CA SER A 159 -6.72 6.99 -26.47
C SER A 159 -7.04 6.94 -27.97
N VAL A 160 -7.22 5.73 -28.52
CA VAL A 160 -7.63 5.51 -29.91
C VAL A 160 -9.14 5.66 -30.07
N ALA A 161 -9.92 5.15 -29.11
CA ALA A 161 -11.38 5.22 -29.13
C ALA A 161 -11.95 6.63 -28.84
N GLY A 162 -11.17 7.52 -28.24
CA GLY A 162 -11.55 8.90 -27.96
C GLY A 162 -11.27 9.91 -29.10
N ARG A 163 -10.85 9.45 -30.29
CA ARG A 163 -10.75 10.25 -31.51
C ARG A 163 -11.88 9.91 -32.47
#